data_AF-A0A661KRG3-F1
#
_entry.id   AF-A0A661KRG3-F1
#
_cell.length_a   1.000
_cell.length_b   1.000
_cell.length_c   1.000
_cell.angle_alpha   90.00
_cell.angle_beta   90.00
_cell.angle_gamma   90.00
#
_symmetry.space_group_name_H-M   'P 1'
#
loop_
_entity.id
_entity.type
_entity.pdbx_description
1 polymer ?
#
loop_
_entity_poly.entity_id
_entity_poly.type
_entity_poly.pdbx_seq_one_letter_code
_entity_poly.pdbx_strand_id
1 'polypeptide(L)'
;MEKEKLITLIKDSLNEISIYIGTSTLKIVLERIFYDLSVYNPEWESIKISDPEEVDFSKFSPEELKKFYQMFVDIIGNILGEEFKEELLRKVEKEG
;
A
#
# COMPACT_ATOMS: atom_id res chain seq x y z
N MET A 1 -17.84 -3.07 -6.24
CA MET A 1 -17.95 -3.68 -4.90
C MET A 1 -16.62 -4.25 -4.40
N GLU A 2 -15.79 -4.88 -5.25
CA GLU A 2 -14.45 -5.35 -4.84
C GLU A 2 -13.42 -4.22 -4.65
N LYS A 3 -13.47 -3.19 -5.50
CA LYS A 3 -12.52 -2.05 -5.46
C LYS A 3 -12.55 -1.25 -4.16
N GLU A 4 -13.74 -0.89 -3.67
CA GLU A 4 -13.88 -0.05 -2.47
C GLU A 4 -13.34 -0.76 -1.22
N LYS A 5 -13.58 -2.07 -1.09
CA LYS A 5 -13.00 -2.87 -0.01
C LYS A 5 -11.47 -2.86 -0.03
N LEU A 6 -10.85 -3.03 -1.20
CA LEU A 6 -9.40 -2.97 -1.35
C LEU A 6 -8.83 -1.60 -0.96
N ILE A 7 -9.52 -0.51 -1.34
CA ILE A 7 -9.11 0.85 -0.95
C ILE A 7 -9.17 1.02 0.57
N THR A 8 -10.25 0.56 1.21
CA THR A 8 -10.39 0.60 2.67
C THR A 8 -9.27 -0.20 3.35
N LEU A 9 -9.04 -1.44 2.92
CA LEU A 9 -7.97 -2.29 3.44
C LEU A 9 -6.59 -1.64 3.33
N ILE A 10 -6.29 -1.04 2.17
CA ILE A 10 -5.04 -0.30 1.96
C ILE A 10 -4.95 0.85 2.96
N LYS A 11 -5.96 1.71 3.05
CA LYS A 11 -5.93 2.88 3.94
C LYS A 11 -5.81 2.50 5.42
N ASP A 12 -6.54 1.49 5.86
CA ASP A 12 -6.46 1.00 7.24
C ASP A 12 -5.06 0.45 7.53
N SER A 13 -4.48 -0.29 6.59
CA SER A 13 -3.10 -0.78 6.72
C SER A 13 -2.08 0.35 6.73
N LEU A 14 -2.27 1.42 5.95
CA LEU A 14 -1.37 2.58 5.96
C LEU A 14 -1.40 3.30 7.31
N ASN A 15 -2.60 3.55 7.85
CA ASN A 15 -2.79 4.18 9.16
C ASN A 15 -2.20 3.35 10.30
N GLU A 16 -2.33 2.03 10.23
CA GLU A 16 -1.76 1.15 11.24
C GLU A 16 -0.24 1.14 11.17
N ILE A 17 0.31 0.94 9.97
CA ILE A 17 1.75 0.83 9.76
C ILE A 17 2.47 2.15 10.03
N SER A 18 1.83 3.30 9.80
CA SER A 18 2.42 4.61 10.10
C SER A 18 2.80 4.75 11.57
N ILE A 19 2.10 4.08 12.49
CA ILE A 19 2.40 4.06 13.94
C ILE A 19 3.72 3.33 14.21
N TYR A 20 4.04 2.29 13.43
CA TYR A 20 5.23 1.45 13.64
C TYR A 20 6.49 2.01 12.98
N ILE A 21 6.40 2.45 11.72
CA ILE A 21 7.58 2.90 10.94
C ILE A 21 7.70 4.42 10.83
N GLY A 22 6.67 5.16 11.27
CA GLY A 22 6.57 6.60 11.10
C GLY A 22 6.16 7.02 9.69
N THR A 23 5.50 8.18 9.60
CA THR A 23 4.98 8.75 8.34
C THR A 23 6.06 9.04 7.30
N SER A 24 7.26 9.45 7.72
CA SER A 24 8.38 9.72 6.80
C SER A 24 8.89 8.45 6.11
N THR A 25 8.99 7.34 6.84
CA THR A 25 9.38 6.04 6.26
C THR A 25 8.28 5.51 5.37
N LEU A 26 7.02 5.60 5.82
CA LEU A 26 5.87 5.18 5.04
C LEU A 26 5.78 5.92 3.70
N LYS A 27 6.04 7.23 3.70
CA LYS A 27 6.13 8.04 2.48
C LYS A 27 7.16 7.48 1.49
N ILE A 28 8.37 7.17 1.94
CA ILE A 28 9.43 6.61 1.08
C ILE A 28 9.00 5.25 0.50
N VAL A 29 8.37 4.40 1.33
CA VAL A 29 7.83 3.10 0.88
C VAL A 29 6.80 3.30 -0.23
N LEU A 30 5.87 4.24 -0.05
CA LEU A 30 4.83 4.50 -1.04
C LEU A 30 5.37 5.10 -2.34
N GLU A 31 6.29 6.06 -2.26
CA GLU A 31 6.97 6.63 -3.44
C GLU A 31 7.72 5.53 -4.21
N ARG A 32 8.33 4.58 -3.51
CA ARG A 32 8.97 3.42 -4.14
C ARG A 32 7.96 2.52 -4.86
N ILE A 33 6.83 2.21 -4.24
CA ILE A 33 5.79 1.38 -4.85
C ILE A 33 5.21 2.07 -6.10
N PHE A 34 4.96 3.38 -6.05
CA PHE A 34 4.46 4.12 -7.22
C PHE A 34 5.47 4.15 -8.36
N TYR A 35 6.76 4.33 -8.05
CA TYR A 35 7.81 4.20 -9.04
C TYR A 35 7.81 2.82 -9.70
N ASP A 36 7.72 1.75 -8.92
CA ASP A 36 7.72 0.38 -9.48
C ASP A 36 6.41 0.07 -10.26
N LEU A 37 5.27 0.64 -9.87
CA LEU A 37 4.01 0.55 -10.62
C LEU A 37 4.03 1.38 -11.92
N SER A 38 4.84 2.44 -11.97
CA SER A 38 4.93 3.33 -13.13
C SER A 38 5.42 2.63 -14.40
N VAL A 39 6.16 1.52 -14.24
CA VAL A 39 6.57 0.63 -15.33
C VAL A 39 5.37 0.09 -16.12
N TYR A 40 4.22 -0.05 -15.47
CA TYR A 40 2.99 -0.55 -16.08
C TYR A 40 2.02 0.57 -16.43
N ASN A 41 2.05 1.68 -15.68
CA ASN A 41 1.22 2.85 -15.92
C ASN A 41 2.01 4.13 -15.61
N PRO A 42 2.53 4.85 -16.64
CA PRO A 42 3.39 6.01 -16.46
C PRO A 42 2.79 7.16 -15.64
N GLU A 43 1.47 7.20 -15.46
CA GLU A 43 0.80 8.21 -14.62
C GLU A 43 1.28 8.19 -13.16
N TRP A 44 1.86 7.08 -12.70
CA TRP A 44 2.36 6.90 -11.33
C TRP A 44 3.79 7.41 -11.10
N GLU A 45 4.57 7.68 -12.16
CA GLU A 45 6.01 8.01 -12.06
C GLU A 45 6.28 9.28 -11.25
N SER A 46 5.32 10.21 -11.23
CA SER A 46 5.49 11.56 -10.65
C SER A 46 4.56 11.84 -9.46
N ILE A 47 3.96 10.81 -8.85
CA ILE A 47 3.17 11.04 -7.63
C ILE A 47 4.10 11.54 -6.52
N LYS A 48 3.86 12.76 -6.06
CA LYS A 48 4.46 13.29 -4.84
C LYS A 48 3.50 13.10 -3.70
N ILE A 49 3.93 12.35 -2.70
CA ILE A 49 3.11 12.08 -1.51
C ILE A 49 3.41 13.16 -0.48
N SER A 50 2.44 14.03 -0.23
CA SER A 50 2.49 14.97 0.89
C SER A 50 2.20 14.27 2.21
N ASP A 51 1.14 13.48 2.23
CA ASP A 51 0.70 12.68 3.37
C ASP A 51 0.44 11.24 2.90
N PRO A 52 1.17 10.23 3.42
CA PRO A 52 0.98 8.84 3.05
C PRO A 52 -0.40 8.28 3.40
N GLU A 53 -1.09 8.83 4.39
CA GLU A 53 -2.41 8.34 4.84
C GLU A 53 -3.56 8.89 3.98
N GLU A 54 -3.35 10.04 3.32
CA GLU A 54 -4.35 10.71 2.49
C GLU A 54 -4.26 10.37 1.00
N VAL A 55 -3.43 9.40 0.62
CA VAL A 55 -3.25 9.02 -0.79
C VAL A 55 -4.57 8.62 -1.45
N ASP A 56 -4.82 9.18 -2.62
CA ASP A 56 -6.02 8.89 -3.41
C ASP A 56 -5.83 7.68 -4.32
N PHE A 57 -6.46 6.57 -3.94
CA PHE A 57 -6.48 5.31 -4.69
C PHE A 57 -7.67 5.20 -5.67
N SER A 58 -8.49 6.25 -5.82
CA SER A 58 -9.70 6.22 -6.64
C SER A 58 -9.45 5.93 -8.12
N LYS A 59 -8.26 6.28 -8.62
CA LYS A 59 -7.86 6.06 -10.02
C LYS A 59 -7.29 4.67 -10.30
N PHE A 60 -6.93 3.90 -9.28
CA PHE A 60 -6.34 2.57 -9.44
C PHE A 60 -7.39 1.56 -9.89
N SER A 61 -7.03 0.69 -10.82
CA SER A 61 -7.79 -0.52 -11.13
C SER A 61 -7.70 -1.53 -9.96
N PRO A 62 -8.66 -2.47 -9.83
CA PRO A 62 -8.58 -3.52 -8.81
C PRO A 62 -7.29 -4.34 -8.87
N GLU A 63 -6.75 -4.58 -10.06
CA GLU A 63 -5.50 -5.31 -10.28
C GLU A 63 -4.29 -4.51 -9.78
N GLU A 64 -4.24 -3.20 -10.08
CA GLU A 64 -3.21 -2.31 -9.54
C GLU A 64 -3.30 -2.21 -8.01
N LEU A 65 -4.50 -2.16 -7.43
CA LEU A 65 -4.68 -2.16 -5.97
C LEU A 65 -4.16 -3.44 -5.32
N LYS A 66 -4.45 -4.62 -5.90
CA LYS A 66 -3.95 -5.91 -5.41
C LYS A 66 -2.43 -5.97 -5.48
N LYS A 67 -1.85 -5.53 -6.60
CA LYS A 67 -0.41 -5.48 -6.80
C LYS A 67 0.28 -4.50 -5.84
N PHE A 68 -0.29 -3.31 -5.70
CA PHE A 68 0.14 -2.32 -4.71
C PHE A 68 0.18 -2.93 -3.31
N TYR A 69 -0.91 -3.58 -2.89
CA TYR A 69 -1.00 -4.15 -1.56
C TYR A 69 0.01 -5.27 -1.34
N GLN A 70 0.21 -6.17 -2.32
CA GLN A 70 1.24 -7.21 -2.24
C GLN A 70 2.64 -6.61 -2.07
N MET A 71 2.98 -5.61 -2.87
CA MET A 71 4.28 -4.92 -2.77
C MET A 71 4.44 -4.21 -1.43
N PHE A 72 3.37 -3.57 -0.94
CA PHE A 72 3.34 -2.94 0.37
C PHE A 72 3.62 -3.96 1.49
N VAL A 73 2.89 -5.08 1.49
CA VAL A 73 3.05 -6.16 2.47
C VAL A 73 4.48 -6.73 2.46
N ASP A 74 5.05 -6.96 1.28
CA ASP A 74 6.41 -7.47 1.16
C ASP A 74 7.45 -6.49 1.72
N ILE A 75 7.32 -5.19 1.40
CA ILE A 75 8.25 -4.17 1.90
C ILE A 75 8.11 -4.02 3.42
N ILE A 76 6.89 -3.92 3.93
CA ILE A 76 6.64 -3.78 5.38
C ILE A 76 7.09 -5.04 6.13
N GLY A 77 6.83 -6.22 5.60
CA GLY A 77 7.32 -7.48 6.15
C GLY A 77 8.85 -7.53 6.26
N ASN A 78 9.56 -7.00 5.25
CA ASN A 78 11.01 -6.90 5.31
C ASN A 78 11.52 -5.87 6.35
N ILE A 79 10.72 -4.87 6.70
CA ILE A 79 11.07 -3.83 7.68
C ILE A 79 10.74 -4.28 9.11
N LEU A 80 9.54 -4.82 9.33
CA LEU A 80 8.98 -5.13 10.66
C LEU A 80 9.09 -6.62 11.03
N GLY A 81 9.39 -7.50 10.07
CA GLY A 81 9.54 -8.93 10.26
C GLY A 81 8.41 -9.77 9.64
N GLU A 82 8.67 -11.08 9.52
CA GLU A 82 7.78 -12.04 8.88
C GLU A 82 6.42 -12.18 9.59
N GLU A 83 6.38 -12.04 10.92
CA GLU A 83 5.12 -12.10 11.68
C GLU A 83 4.14 -10.99 11.27
N PHE A 84 4.64 -9.77 11.03
CA PHE A 84 3.84 -8.65 10.52
C PHE A 84 3.39 -8.89 9.09
N LYS A 85 4.24 -9.49 8.26
CA LYS A 85 3.91 -9.85 6.89
C LYS A 85 2.71 -10.80 6.87
N GLU A 86 2.76 -11.86 7.66
CA GLU A 86 1.66 -12.83 7.77
C GLU A 86 0.36 -12.18 8.27
N GLU A 87 0.45 -11.26 9.23
CA GLU A 87 -0.73 -10.55 9.74
C GLU A 87 -1.43 -9.73 8.64
N LEU A 88 -0.67 -8.97 7.86
CA LEU A 88 -1.23 -8.19 6.75
C LEU A 88 -1.82 -9.10 5.65
N LEU A 89 -1.15 -10.21 5.31
CA LEU A 89 -1.68 -11.18 4.35
C LEU A 89 -3.03 -11.76 4.79
N ARG A 90 -3.18 -12.08 6.08
CA ARG A 90 -4.45 -12.60 6.64
C ARG A 90 -5.59 -11.60 6.55
N LYS A 91 -5.33 -10.28 6.50
CA LYS A 91 -6.39 -9.27 6.32
C LYS A 91 -7.02 -9.36 4.94
N VAL A 92 -6.23 -9.66 3.91
CA VAL A 92 -6.74 -9.90 2.55
C VAL A 92 -7.70 -11.07 2.52
N GLU A 93 -7.38 -12.17 3.20
CA GLU A 93 -8.20 -13.39 3.24
C GLU A 93 -9.50 -13.23 4.03
N LYS A 94 -9.55 -12.30 4.99
CA LYS A 94 -10.74 -12.02 5.80
C LYS A 94 -11.71 -11.05 5.14
N GLU A 95 -11.23 -10.14 4.29
CA GLU A 95 -12.04 -9.08 3.67
C GLU A 95 -12.41 -9.32 2.20
N GLY A 96 -11.65 -10.18 1.50
CA GLY A 96 -11.89 -10.65 0.13
C GLY A 96 -13.05 -11.63 0.02
#